data_AF-N8QC17-F1
#
_entry.id   AF-N8QC17-F1
#
_cell.length_a   1.000
_cell.length_b   1.000
_cell.length_c   1.000
_cell.angle_alpha   90.00
_cell.angle_beta   90.00
_cell.angle_gamma   90.00
#
_symmetry.space_group_name_H-M   'P 1'
#
loop_
_entity.id
_entity.type
_entity.pdbx_description
1 polymer ?
#
loop_
_entity_poly.entity_id
_entity_poly.type
_entity_poly.pdbx_seq_one_letter_code
_entity_poly.pdbx_strand_id
1 'polypeptide(L)'
;MKSILNNLNQLLEVKSRQLTAAEKQLAKSVFGAHLQLDAIRIVAHRGVIKNYAISPNGNVYFNPQNWCEDFSKRSLQQQSWLIHELTSISFIKIDNIYKSL
;
A
#
# COMPACT_ATOMS: atom_id res chain seq x y z
N MET A 1 -2.18 25.41 0.09
CA MET A 1 -1.25 24.40 0.67
C MET A 1 -1.42 22.99 0.10
N LYS A 2 -2.64 22.39 0.06
CA LYS A 2 -2.85 21.02 -0.46
C LYS A 2 -2.28 20.76 -1.87
N SER A 3 -2.38 21.75 -2.76
CA SER A 3 -1.86 21.65 -4.14
C SER A 3 -0.32 21.47 -4.20
N ILE A 4 0.44 22.18 -3.35
CA ILE A 4 1.91 22.11 -3.33
C ILE A 4 2.37 20.75 -2.80
N LEU A 5 1.72 20.25 -1.73
CA LEU A 5 2.00 18.93 -1.17
C LEU A 5 1.69 17.79 -2.16
N ASN A 6 0.60 17.91 -2.93
CA ASN A 6 0.29 16.94 -3.98
C ASN A 6 1.34 16.94 -5.10
N ASN A 7 1.81 18.12 -5.53
CA ASN A 7 2.86 18.21 -6.54
C ASN A 7 4.18 17.60 -6.05
N LEU A 8 4.57 17.83 -4.80
CA LEU A 8 5.77 17.23 -4.21
C LEU A 8 5.65 15.70 -4.09
N ASN A 9 4.49 15.18 -3.69
CA ASN A 9 4.27 13.73 -3.67
C ASN A 9 4.41 13.12 -5.06
N GLN A 10 3.79 13.71 -6.08
CA GLN A 10 3.91 13.21 -7.46
C GLN A 10 5.35 13.24 -7.99
N LEU A 11 6.16 14.23 -7.59
CA LEU A 11 7.57 14.32 -7.98
C LEU A 11 8.46 13.25 -7.33
N LEU A 12 8.06 12.72 -6.17
CA LEU A 12 8.81 11.72 -5.41
C LEU A 12 8.36 10.29 -5.69
N GLU A 13 7.20 10.12 -6.34
CA GLU A 13 6.73 8.83 -6.87
C GLU A 13 7.59 8.41 -8.08
N VAL A 14 8.26 7.27 -7.94
CA VAL A 14 9.13 6.71 -8.98
C VAL A 14 8.37 5.71 -9.84
N LYS A 15 7.58 4.86 -9.19
CA LYS A 15 6.77 3.81 -9.83
C LYS A 15 5.49 3.61 -9.04
N SER A 16 4.44 3.21 -9.74
CA SER A 16 3.14 2.96 -9.14
C SER A 16 2.44 1.86 -9.92
N ARG A 17 1.96 0.81 -9.24
CA ARG A 17 1.21 -0.28 -9.85
C ARG A 17 0.04 -0.71 -8.98
N GLN A 18 -0.92 -1.40 -9.58
CA GLN A 18 -1.93 -2.13 -8.82
C GLN A 18 -1.34 -3.42 -8.22
N LEU A 19 -2.05 -4.02 -7.27
CA LEU A 19 -1.72 -5.36 -6.79
C LEU A 19 -1.80 -6.37 -7.94
N THR A 20 -0.85 -7.31 -7.97
CA THR A 20 -0.89 -8.45 -8.89
C THR A 20 -2.03 -9.40 -8.52
N ALA A 21 -2.42 -10.29 -9.43
CA ALA A 21 -3.43 -11.30 -9.13
C ALA A 21 -3.04 -12.19 -7.94
N ALA A 22 -1.75 -12.53 -7.84
CA ALA A 22 -1.20 -13.35 -6.76
C ALA A 22 -1.17 -12.60 -5.41
N GLU A 23 -0.81 -11.31 -5.41
CA GLU A 23 -0.91 -10.47 -4.21
C GLU A 23 -2.35 -10.29 -3.75
N LYS A 24 -3.29 -10.14 -4.69
CA LYS A 24 -4.73 -10.09 -4.36
C LYS A 24 -5.21 -11.39 -3.75
N GLN A 25 -4.74 -12.53 -4.24
CA GLN A 25 -5.08 -13.84 -3.68
C GLN A 25 -4.51 -13.99 -2.27
N LEU A 26 -3.26 -13.59 -2.04
CA LEU A 26 -2.63 -13.57 -0.72
C LEU A 26 -3.38 -12.66 0.25
N ALA A 27 -3.79 -11.47 -0.19
CA ALA A 27 -4.59 -10.59 0.65
C ALA A 27 -5.98 -11.17 0.96
N LYS A 28 -6.63 -11.80 -0.02
CA LYS A 28 -7.94 -12.45 0.18
C LYS A 28 -7.89 -13.63 1.15
N SER A 29 -6.78 -14.35 1.25
CA SER A 29 -6.66 -15.43 2.25
C SER A 29 -6.61 -14.90 3.69
N VAL A 30 -6.23 -13.64 3.90
CA VAL A 30 -6.15 -12.99 5.21
C VAL A 30 -7.40 -12.16 5.52
N PHE A 31 -7.85 -11.34 4.58
CA PHE A 31 -8.92 -10.36 4.78
C PHE A 31 -10.28 -10.78 4.19
N GLY A 32 -10.35 -11.92 3.50
CA GLY A 32 -11.56 -12.37 2.81
C GLY A 32 -11.99 -11.38 1.71
N ALA A 33 -13.29 -11.14 1.59
CA ALA A 33 -13.89 -10.23 0.60
C ALA A 33 -14.10 -8.79 1.12
N HIS A 34 -13.68 -8.50 2.35
CA HIS A 34 -14.02 -7.24 3.03
C HIS A 34 -13.15 -6.05 2.58
N LEU A 35 -11.95 -6.31 2.05
CA LEU A 35 -11.05 -5.27 1.58
C LEU A 35 -11.18 -5.07 0.07
N GLN A 36 -11.55 -3.86 -0.36
CA GLN A 36 -11.53 -3.48 -1.77
C GLN A 36 -10.07 -3.31 -2.25
N LEU A 37 -9.52 -4.35 -2.85
CA LEU A 37 -8.12 -4.43 -3.28
C LEU A 37 -7.85 -3.73 -4.62
N ASP A 38 -8.85 -3.59 -5.49
CA ASP A 38 -8.66 -3.08 -6.85
C ASP A 38 -8.30 -1.59 -6.89
N ALA A 39 -8.67 -0.84 -5.85
CA ALA A 39 -8.34 0.57 -5.70
C ALA A 39 -6.95 0.80 -5.08
N ILE A 40 -6.35 -0.21 -4.47
CA ILE A 40 -5.07 -0.08 -3.76
C ILE A 40 -3.92 -0.10 -4.76
N ARG A 41 -2.99 0.83 -4.59
CA ARG A 41 -1.75 0.89 -5.37
C ARG A 41 -0.53 0.64 -4.48
N ILE A 42 0.47 0.01 -5.07
CA ILE A 42 1.81 -0.18 -4.50
C ILE A 42 2.75 0.81 -5.17
N VAL A 43 3.28 1.75 -4.40
CA VAL A 43 4.01 2.91 -4.89
C VAL A 43 5.45 2.87 -4.38
N ALA A 44 6.41 3.06 -5.27
CA ALA A 44 7.81 3.33 -4.92
C ALA A 44 7.97 4.84 -4.75
N HIS A 45 8.25 5.30 -3.53
CA HIS A 45 8.25 6.74 -3.20
C HIS A 45 9.54 7.15 -2.47
N ARG A 46 10.29 8.10 -3.04
CA ARG A 46 11.61 8.54 -2.52
C ARG A 46 11.57 9.19 -1.14
N GLY A 47 10.42 9.73 -0.75
CA GLY A 47 10.21 10.29 0.60
C GLY A 47 10.03 9.24 1.71
N VAL A 48 9.90 7.94 1.38
CA VAL A 48 9.82 6.88 2.39
C VAL A 48 11.22 6.50 2.85
N ILE A 49 11.43 6.40 4.15
CA ILE A 49 12.73 6.04 4.75
C ILE A 49 13.11 4.62 4.31
N LYS A 50 14.41 4.36 4.13
CA LYS A 50 14.91 3.02 3.78
C LYS A 50 14.43 1.98 4.79
N ASN A 51 14.00 0.83 4.30
CA ASN A 51 13.44 -0.27 5.09
C ASN A 51 12.12 0.05 5.80
N TYR A 52 11.43 1.13 5.41
CA TYR A 52 10.08 1.43 5.86
C TYR A 52 9.08 1.37 4.71
N ALA A 53 7.83 1.13 5.09
CA ALA A 53 6.65 1.36 4.28
C ALA A 53 5.60 2.08 5.12
N ILE A 54 4.69 2.80 4.45
CA ILE A 54 3.58 3.48 5.08
C ILE A 54 2.34 3.39 4.20
N SER A 55 1.16 3.43 4.83
CA SER A 55 -0.11 3.30 4.12
C SER A 55 -1.18 4.34 4.53
N PRO A 56 -0.94 5.65 4.36
CA PRO A 56 -1.75 6.70 5.00
C PRO A 56 -3.10 6.99 4.34
N ASN A 57 -3.29 6.61 3.07
CA ASN A 57 -4.44 7.06 2.26
C ASN A 57 -5.06 5.93 1.42
N GLY A 58 -4.87 4.66 1.84
CA GLY A 58 -5.37 3.50 1.10
C GLY A 58 -4.48 3.04 -0.05
N ASN A 59 -3.30 3.65 -0.24
CA ASN A 59 -2.20 3.08 -1.02
C ASN A 59 -1.05 2.70 -0.10
N VAL A 60 -0.20 1.78 -0.56
CA VAL A 60 1.00 1.36 0.15
C VAL A 60 2.22 2.02 -0.51
N TYR A 61 3.03 2.71 0.28
CA TYR A 61 4.24 3.39 -0.17
C TYR A 61 5.46 2.69 0.41
N PHE A 62 6.32 2.16 -0.46
CA PHE A 62 7.61 1.59 -0.10
C PHE A 62 8.74 2.55 -0.48
N ASN A 63 9.84 2.48 0.24
CA ASN A 63 11.10 3.01 -0.28
C ASN A 63 11.44 2.30 -1.61
N PRO A 64 11.97 3.00 -2.63
CA PRO A 64 12.27 2.39 -3.94
C PRO A 64 13.21 1.18 -3.88
N GLN A 65 14.05 1.06 -2.85
CA GLN A 65 14.94 -0.09 -2.65
C GLN A 65 14.20 -1.35 -2.16
N ASN A 66 13.06 -1.16 -1.48
CA ASN A 66 12.25 -2.25 -0.93
C ASN A 66 11.04 -2.60 -1.82
N TRP A 67 10.73 -1.73 -2.78
CA TRP A 67 9.68 -1.96 -3.77
C TRP A 67 10.04 -3.12 -4.72
N CYS A 68 9.04 -3.90 -5.12
CA CYS A 68 9.22 -4.95 -6.12
C CYS A 68 7.99 -5.12 -7.01
N GLU A 69 8.18 -5.79 -8.16
CA GLU A 69 7.12 -6.00 -9.16
C GLU A 69 6.03 -6.95 -8.66
N ASP A 70 6.35 -7.89 -7.77
CA ASP A 70 5.40 -8.85 -7.21
C ASP A 70 5.90 -9.40 -5.87
N PHE A 71 5.29 -8.97 -4.76
CA PHE A 71 5.64 -9.38 -3.40
C PHE A 71 5.28 -10.85 -3.14
N SER A 72 4.29 -11.41 -3.85
CA SER A 72 3.89 -12.82 -3.67
C SER A 72 4.99 -13.81 -4.06
N LYS A 73 5.93 -13.39 -4.90
CA LYS A 73 7.08 -14.19 -5.35
C LYS A 73 8.33 -13.99 -4.49
N ARG A 74 8.22 -13.20 -3.42
CA ARG A 74 9.33 -12.87 -2.53
C ARG A 74 9.34 -13.76 -1.29
N SER A 75 10.31 -13.55 -0.41
CA SER A 75 10.38 -14.29 0.85
C SER A 75 9.12 -14.09 1.69
N LEU A 76 8.83 -15.05 2.58
CA LEU A 76 7.68 -14.95 3.49
C LEU A 76 7.71 -13.65 4.31
N GLN A 77 8.89 -13.19 4.73
CA GLN A 77 9.05 -11.91 5.42
C GLN A 77 8.51 -10.74 4.58
N GLN A 78 8.82 -10.70 3.29
CA GLN A 78 8.37 -9.62 2.39
C GLN A 78 6.88 -9.74 2.07
N GLN A 79 6.35 -10.96 1.97
CA GLN A 79 4.92 -11.21 1.84
C GLN A 79 4.15 -10.72 3.08
N SER A 80 4.62 -11.10 4.27
CA SER A 80 4.04 -10.66 5.54
C SER A 80 4.11 -9.15 5.71
N TRP A 81 5.18 -8.51 5.21
CA TRP A 81 5.30 -7.05 5.23
C TRP A 81 4.21 -6.38 4.40
N LEU A 82 3.92 -6.88 3.18
CA LEU A 82 2.79 -6.36 2.41
C LEU A 82 1.46 -6.53 3.16
N ILE A 83 1.23 -7.69 3.78
CA ILE A 83 0.00 -7.95 4.54
C ILE A 83 -0.13 -7.03 5.77
N HIS A 84 0.97 -6.73 6.45
CA HIS A 84 1.01 -5.76 7.54
C HIS A 84 0.50 -4.39 7.08
N GLU A 85 0.99 -3.90 5.95
CA GLU A 85 0.56 -2.60 5.38
C GLU A 85 -0.91 -2.60 4.95
N LEU A 86 -1.40 -3.70 4.35
CA LEU A 86 -2.82 -3.83 3.98
C LEU A 86 -3.75 -3.87 5.21
N THR A 87 -3.27 -4.38 6.35
CA THR A 87 -3.99 -4.30 7.62
C THR A 87 -4.18 -2.85 8.05
N SER A 88 -3.12 -2.04 7.95
CA SER A 88 -3.18 -0.59 8.26
C SER A 88 -4.23 0.12 7.40
N ILE A 89 -4.32 -0.22 6.10
CA ILE A 89 -5.36 0.32 5.20
C ILE A 89 -6.77 -0.07 5.64
N SER A 90 -6.94 -1.33 6.04
CA SER A 90 -8.25 -1.85 6.49
C SER A 90 -8.74 -1.07 7.71
N PHE A 91 -7.85 -0.76 8.66
CA PHE A 91 -8.18 0.04 9.84
C PHE A 91 -8.58 1.48 9.48
N ILE A 92 -7.83 2.14 8.60
CA ILE A 92 -8.15 3.51 8.13
C ILE A 92 -9.53 3.55 7.45
N LYS A 93 -9.91 2.52 6.70
CA LYS A 93 -11.25 2.44 6.09
C LYS A 93 -12.35 2.31 7.13
N ILE A 94 -12.14 1.50 8.17
CA ILE A 94 -13.09 1.33 9.27
C ILE A 94 -13.32 2.67 9.98
N ASP A 95 -12.25 3.39 10.35
CA ASP A 95 -12.36 4.69 11.02
C ASP A 95 -13.10 5.75 10.19
N ASN A 96 -12.93 5.74 8.86
CA ASN A 96 -13.64 6.68 7.99
C ASN A 96 -15.13 6.37 7.84
N ILE A 97 -15.54 5.10 7.92
CA ILE A 97 -16.96 4.73 7.93
C ILE A 97 -17.66 5.32 9.16
N TYR A 98 -17.06 5.17 10.34
CA TYR A 98 -17.64 5.69 11.59
C TYR A 98 -17.66 7.22 11.70
N LYS A 99 -16.82 7.93 10.94
CA LYS A 99 -16.84 9.40 10.86
C LYS A 99 -17.86 9.95 9.85
N SER A 100 -18.46 9.10 9.02
CA SER A 100 -19.45 9.50 7.99
C SER A 100 -20.91 9.29 8.42
N LEU A 101 -21.12 8.76 9.63
CA LEU A 101 -22.41 8.60 10.31
C LEU A 101 -22.58 9.72 11.35
#